data_AF-A0A9X5E4E1-F1
#
_entry.id   AF-A0A9X5E4E1-F1
#
_cell.length_a   1.000
_cell.length_b   1.000
_cell.length_c   1.000
_cell.angle_alpha   90.00
_cell.angle_beta   90.00
_cell.angle_gamma   90.00
#
_symmetry.space_group_name_H-M   'P 1'
#
loop_
_entity.id
_entity.type
_entity.pdbx_description
1 polymer ?
#
loop_
_entity_poly.entity_id
_entity_poly.type
_entity_poly.pdbx_seq_one_letter_code
_entity_poly.pdbx_strand_id
1 'polypeptide(L)' 'MAEIFDLGMSDEEYLQLTAQGRDPVQEQILVRNLIRAGVPAAEANRVAPLLQKLVRSPQEETLIKKVWQQVRSQ' A
#
# COMPACT_ATOMS: atom_id res chain seq x y z
N MET A 1 -15.56 -15.93 -9.26
CA MET A 1 -15.73 -14.68 -10.02
C MET A 1 -14.38 -14.00 -10.06
N ALA A 2 -13.87 -13.67 -11.25
CA ALA A 2 -12.66 -12.85 -11.34
C ALA A 2 -13.07 -11.39 -11.11
N GLU A 3 -12.51 -10.75 -10.08
CA GLU A 3 -12.63 -9.30 -9.92
C GLU A 3 -11.60 -8.64 -10.83
N ILE A 4 -12.06 -7.75 -11.70
CA ILE A 4 -11.19 -6.87 -12.46
C ILE A 4 -10.85 -5.69 -11.55
N PHE A 5 -9.56 -5.53 -11.23
CA PHE A 5 -9.06 -4.45 -10.40
C PHE A 5 -8.39 -3.40 -11.27
N ASP A 6 -8.97 -2.20 -11.31
CA ASP A 6 -8.26 -1.04 -11.83
C ASP A 6 -7.18 -0.60 -10.82
N LEU A 7 -5.94 -0.62 -11.28
CA LEU A 7 -4.75 -0.24 -10.52
C LEU A 7 -4.39 1.24 -10.74
N GLY A 8 -4.97 1.92 -11.72
CA GLY A 8 -4.69 3.32 -12.03
C GLY A 8 -3.24 3.57 -12.46
N MET A 9 -2.59 2.59 -13.09
CA MET A 9 -1.21 2.65 -13.59
C MET A 9 -1.12 2.08 -15.00
N SER A 10 -0.07 2.46 -15.72
CA SER A 10 0.25 1.88 -17.03
C SER A 10 0.87 0.48 -16.89
N ASP A 11 0.82 -0.29 -17.98
CA ASP A 11 1.47 -1.60 -18.07
C ASP A 11 2.98 -1.52 -17.81
N GLU A 12 3.63 -0.45 -18.27
CA GLU A 12 5.06 -0.21 -18.07
C GLU A 12 5.38 -0.01 -16.58
N GLU A 13 4.60 0.80 -15.87
CA GLU A 13 4.74 0.99 -14.42
C GLU A 13 4.50 -0.32 -13.66
N TYR A 14 3.47 -1.08 -14.05
CA TYR A 14 3.19 -2.39 -13.47
C TYR A 14 4.39 -3.35 -13.61
N LEU A 15 4.96 -3.43 -14.82
CA LEU A 15 6.13 -4.28 -15.09
C LEU A 15 7.38 -3.82 -14.33
N GLN A 16 7.60 -2.51 -14.20
CA GLN A 16 8.73 -1.97 -13.43
C GLN A 16 8.61 -2.29 -11.94
N LEU A 17 7.40 -2.23 -11.37
CA LEU A 17 7.15 -2.55 -9.97
C LEU A 17 7.32 -4.05 -9.70
N THR A 18 6.76 -4.90 -10.57
CA THR A 18 6.91 -6.36 -10.45
C THR A 18 8.36 -6.82 -10.62
N ALA A 19 9.14 -6.18 -11.51
CA ALA A 19 10.57 -6.43 -11.65
C ALA A 19 11.38 -6.11 -10.38
N GLN A 20 10.87 -5.21 -9.52
CA GLN A 20 11.45 -4.89 -8.20
C GLN A 20 10.99 -5.86 -7.09
N GLY A 21 10.22 -6.90 -7.43
CA GLY A 21 9.66 -7.86 -6.49
C GLY A 21 8.46 -7.32 -5.70
N ARG A 22 7.83 -6.23 -6.16
CA ARG A 22 6.59 -5.70 -5.59
C ARG A 22 5.37 -6.39 -6.18
N ASP A 23 4.26 -6.39 -5.46
CA ASP A 23 2.96 -6.88 -5.93
C ASP A 23 1.96 -5.71 -6.01
N PRO A 24 1.85 -5.03 -7.16
CA PRO A 24 0.98 -3.87 -7.32
C PRO A 24 -0.50 -4.18 -7.05
N VAL A 25 -0.94 -5.42 -7.29
CA VAL A 25 -2.33 -5.83 -7.04
C VAL A 25 -2.59 -5.87 -5.53
N GLN A 26 -1.73 -6.57 -4.79
CA GLN A 26 -1.84 -6.61 -3.33
C GLN A 26 -1.65 -5.24 -2.70
N GLU A 27 -0.77 -4.40 -3.25
CA GLU A 27 -0.59 -3.03 -2.76
C GLU A 27 -1.88 -2.23 -2.90
N GLN A 28 -2.56 -2.31 -4.05
CA GLN A 28 -3.81 -1.60 -4.26
C GLN A 28 -4.95 -2.10 -3.36
N ILE A 29 -4.99 -3.40 -3.06
CA ILE A 29 -5.91 -3.97 -2.08
C ILE A 29 -5.65 -3.37 -0.68
N LEU A 30 -4.38 -3.29 -0.26
CA LEU A 30 -4.00 -2.66 1.01
C LEU A 30 -4.38 -1.17 1.05
N VAL A 31 -4.14 -0.43 -0.04
CA VAL A 31 -4.56 0.99 -0.15
C VAL A 31 -6.05 1.12 0.09
N ARG A 32 -6.89 0.32 -0.60
CA ARG A 32 -8.35 0.36 -0.41
C ARG A 32 -8.76 0.05 1.02
N ASN A 33 -8.12 -0.93 1.65
CA ASN A 33 -8.39 -1.29 3.04
C ASN A 33 -8.01 -0.17 4.02
N LEU A 34 -6.86 0.47 3.83
CA LEU A 34 -6.42 1.60 4.64
C LEU A 34 -7.37 2.80 4.47
N ILE A 35 -7.80 3.11 3.25
CA ILE A 35 -8.77 4.20 3.00
C ILE A 35 -10.10 3.90 3.68
N ARG A 36 -10.60 2.66 3.58
CA ARG A 36 -11.82 2.23 4.27
C ARG A 36 -11.71 2.34 5.79
N ALA A 37 -10.50 2.21 6.33
CA ALA A 37 -10.20 2.38 7.74
C ALA A 37 -9.96 3.85 8.15
N GLY A 38 -10.22 4.83 7.27
CA GLY A 38 -10.11 6.26 7.57
C GLY A 38 -8.73 6.87 7.32
N VAL A 39 -7.79 6.14 6.69
CA VAL A 39 -6.48 6.68 6.32
C VAL A 39 -6.60 7.52 5.03
N PRO A 40 -6.03 8.74 4.99
CA PRO A 40 -6.01 9.54 3.76
C PRO A 40 -5.33 8.80 2.61
N ALA A 41 -5.88 8.91 1.40
CA ALA A 41 -5.39 8.18 0.22
C ALA A 41 -3.89 8.39 -0.05
N ALA A 42 -3.38 9.62 0.13
CA ALA A 42 -1.96 9.92 -0.05
C ALA A 42 -1.06 9.15 0.94
N GLU A 43 -1.51 8.96 2.18
CA GLU A 43 -0.76 8.23 3.22
C GLU A 43 -0.92 6.71 3.02
N ALA A 44 -2.11 6.25 2.64
CA ALA A 44 -2.36 4.86 2.27
C ALA A 44 -1.45 4.38 1.12
N ASN A 45 -1.33 5.17 0.04
CA ASN A 45 -0.45 4.88 -1.09
C ASN A 45 1.03 4.82 -0.69
N ARG A 46 1.46 5.63 0.29
CA ARG A 46 2.84 5.61 0.79
C ARG A 46 3.12 4.39 1.65
N VAL A 47 2.14 3.93 2.44
CA VAL A 47 2.36 2.88 3.45
C VAL A 47 2.09 1.47 2.91
N ALA A 48 1.15 1.30 1.99
CA ALA A 48 0.84 0.00 1.39
C ALA A 48 2.06 -0.79 0.89
N PRO A 49 2.99 -0.22 0.10
CA PRO A 49 4.19 -0.96 -0.34
C PRO A 49 5.13 -1.31 0.81
N LEU A 50 5.18 -0.49 1.87
CA LEU A 50 6.03 -0.75 3.03
C LEU A 50 5.52 -1.94 3.84
N LEU A 51 4.20 -2.18 3.86
CA LEU A 51 3.61 -3.31 4.56
C LEU A 51 3.99 -4.67 3.92
N GLN A 52 4.39 -4.68 2.65
CA GLN A 52 4.85 -5.89 1.97
C GLN A 52 6.38 -6.09 2.04
N LYS A 53 7.15 -5.04 2.33
CA LYS A 53 8.59 -5.17 2.54
C LYS A 53 8.92 -6.07 3.73
N LEU A 54 9.81 -7.03 3.51
CA LEU A 54 10.38 -7.91 4.55
C LEU A 54 11.31 -7.17 5.50
N VAL A 55 12.14 -6.28 4.96
CA VAL A 55 13.09 -5.46 5.73
C VAL A 55 12.69 -4.01 5.60
N ARG A 56 12.50 -3.35 6.74
CA ARG A 56 12.09 -1.95 6.84
C ARG A 56 13.13 -1.17 7.62
N SER A 57 13.38 0.05 7.19
CA SER A 57 14.14 1.03 7.95
C SER A 57 13.35 1.53 9.16
N PRO A 58 14.02 2.04 10.21
CA PRO A 58 13.34 2.63 11.36
C PRO A 58 12.34 3.75 11.00
N GLN A 59 12.63 4.50 9.95
CA GLN A 59 11.76 5.56 9.44
C GLN A 59 10.47 4.98 8.83
N GLU A 60 10.59 3.92 8.03
CA GLU A 60 9.44 3.21 7.45
C GLU A 60 8.57 2.57 8.55
N GLU A 61 9.19 1.98 9.58
CA GLU A 61 8.44 1.47 10.73
C GLU A 61 7.68 2.57 11.49
N THR A 62 8.32 3.72 11.69
CA THR A 62 7.71 4.87 12.37
C THR A 62 6.49 5.36 11.61
N LEU A 63 6.59 5.42 10.27
CA LEU A 63 5.48 5.80 9.41
C LEU A 63 4.32 4.80 9.51
N ILE A 64 4.61 3.49 9.45
CA ILE A 64 3.59 2.44 9.63
C ILE A 64 2.91 2.54 10.99
N LYS A 65 3.68 2.73 12.07
CA LYS A 65 3.15 2.88 13.44
C LYS A 65 2.22 4.08 13.56
N LYS A 66 2.58 5.22 12.97
CA LYS A 66 1.74 6.42 12.95
C LYS A 66 0.40 6.17 12.26
N VAL A 67 0.40 5.52 11.09
CA VAL A 67 -0.83 5.16 10.38
C VAL A 67 -1.67 4.18 11.19
N TRP A 68 -1.04 3.19 11.83
CA TRP A 68 -1.75 2.26 12.70
C TRP A 68 -2.41 2.93 13.90
N GLN A 69 -1.77 3.93 14.51
CA GLN A 69 -2.38 4.70 15.59
C GLN A 69 -3.61 5.47 15.10
N GLN A 70 -3.55 6.06 13.91
CA GLN A 70 -4.68 6.77 13.31
C GLN A 70 -5.88 5.86 13.03
N VAL A 71 -5.63 4.65 12.52
CA VAL A 71 -6.67 3.63 12.32
C VAL A 71 -7.28 3.20 13.65
N ARG A 72 -6.47 3.03 14.70
CA ARG A 72 -6.95 2.58 16.02
C ARG A 72 -7.74 3.65 16.78
N SER A 73 -7.55 4.92 16.48
CA SER A 73 -8.27 6.04 17.10
C SER A 73 -9.62 6.37 16.45
N GLN A 74 -9.97 5.69 15.36
CA GLN A 74 -11.29 5.74 14.71
C GLN A 74 -12.24 4.75 15.37
#